data_AF-A0A916M937-F1
#
_entry.id   AF-A0A916M937-F1
#
_cell.length_a   1.000
_cell.length_b   1.000
_cell.length_c   1.000
_cell.angle_alpha   90.00
_cell.angle_beta   90.00
_cell.angle_gamma   90.00
#
_symmetry.space_group_name_H-M   'P 1'
#
loop_
_entity.id
_entity.type
_entity.pdbx_description
1 polymer ?
#
loop_
_entity_poly.entity_id
_entity_poly.type
_entity_poly.pdbx_seq_one_letter_code
_entity_poly.pdbx_strand_id
1 'polypeptide(L)'
;MRRLSLALMLSSLPAGGALASVAFPEIYPTDRCVAAKLEASASACRALFDAEAFAEILPAAGPIEARREAARTALAAAFEHAEAGSEAAGVDCRQTTATAAEVFEALSDGASGVGAQVRSATSGARYLKRIRAFGGIRAAGIGCSLFVAAEADHLLRRQTDRARTRLERDQARAGAWLEALLRWSALDREGASEVGESVEDLADRTILAHIVSPNVSQDFVMIDPDDEVPYLGKTLEPICSRGTPWVHFVRRGTVNKLLVYYQGGGACWDYLTCEAVKSFKQTAGASDNPGNATTGFADLSNPENPFRDWNLVFVPYCTGDIHWGDAAVSHEFVPLPGNPDPNLPPVTIQHRGFVNAQVAEKFAREHFVDPDEVFVTGSSAGSYGAILNGVYLKERVYPSSQFSILGDAGNGVVPQDFLENQISKWNIEANLPFWIPELGKPVTELDASKLWAEAAKAYPLDRFANYSTAFDGGSGGQAGFFKIMNNPENFLTWLDWWTDSCEWNEGMRSQVLGAYGGAPTNYRYYIGSGSRHTMWGNNKVYTDTTGGVPTIVGWVNAMRDGSADWVNVETTDPGLLLPGDPRPNPASPPYTAEGRIVCEEPGDE
;
A
#
# COMPACT_ATOMS: atom_id res chain seq x y z
N MET A 1 -51.56 16.58 45.09
CA MET A 1 -50.85 16.87 46.36
C MET A 1 -50.39 15.55 46.98
N ARG A 2 -49.10 15.47 47.29
CA ARG A 2 -48.29 14.43 47.98
C ARG A 2 -49.01 13.23 48.62
N ARG A 3 -48.46 12.02 48.39
CA ARG A 3 -47.66 11.27 49.40
C ARG A 3 -46.94 10.05 48.81
N LEU A 4 -45.83 9.74 49.47
CA LEU A 4 -44.72 8.83 49.15
C LEU A 4 -44.98 7.36 49.51
N SER A 5 -44.13 6.49 48.92
CA SER A 5 -43.60 5.20 49.42
C SER A 5 -44.36 3.91 49.15
N LEU A 6 -43.79 3.01 48.33
CA LEU A 6 -43.17 1.76 48.82
C LEU A 6 -42.27 1.12 47.76
N ALA A 7 -41.06 0.76 48.17
CA ALA A 7 -40.03 0.08 47.39
C ALA A 7 -40.36 -1.41 47.15
N LEU A 8 -39.95 -1.97 46.01
CA LEU A 8 -39.70 -3.41 45.88
C LEU A 8 -38.59 -3.70 44.85
N MET A 9 -37.48 -4.22 45.37
CA MET A 9 -36.52 -5.18 44.78
C MET A 9 -35.84 -4.85 43.44
N LEU A 10 -34.63 -4.29 43.54
CA LEU A 10 -33.58 -4.52 42.54
C LEU A 10 -33.06 -5.95 42.72
N SER A 11 -33.22 -6.77 41.68
CA SER A 11 -32.37 -7.93 41.43
C SER A 11 -31.56 -7.65 40.17
N SER A 12 -30.26 -7.91 40.29
CA SER A 12 -29.17 -7.68 39.36
C SER A 12 -29.30 -8.49 38.07
N LEU A 13 -29.27 -7.82 36.93
CA LEU A 13 -28.84 -8.39 35.65
C LEU A 13 -27.51 -7.72 35.27
N PRO A 14 -26.48 -8.49 34.85
CA PRO A 14 -25.21 -7.92 34.44
C PRO A 14 -25.45 -7.08 33.19
N ALA A 15 -24.93 -5.85 33.20
CA ALA A 15 -24.91 -4.97 32.05
C ALA A 15 -24.23 -5.71 30.89
N GLY A 16 -25.00 -5.99 29.84
CA GLY A 16 -24.46 -6.47 28.58
C GLY A 16 -23.38 -5.50 28.11
N GLY A 17 -22.23 -6.05 27.74
CA GLY A 17 -21.12 -5.30 27.17
C GLY A 17 -21.63 -4.44 26.03
N ALA A 18 -21.33 -3.14 26.10
CA ALA A 18 -21.51 -2.26 24.98
C ALA A 18 -20.63 -2.79 23.85
N LEU A 19 -21.26 -3.40 22.84
CA LEU A 19 -20.67 -3.49 21.51
C LEU A 19 -20.32 -2.04 21.13
N ALA A 20 -19.04 -1.71 21.13
CA ALA A 20 -18.56 -0.44 20.63
C ALA A 20 -19.10 -0.31 19.20
N SER A 21 -20.02 0.63 19.00
CA SER A 21 -20.40 1.04 17.65
C SER A 21 -19.11 1.46 16.97
N VAL A 22 -18.70 0.76 15.92
CA VAL A 22 -17.58 1.18 15.07
C VAL A 22 -18.02 2.51 14.45
N ALA A 23 -17.62 3.62 15.07
CA ALA A 23 -17.79 4.93 14.47
C ALA A 23 -16.98 4.91 13.18
N PHE A 24 -17.62 5.19 12.04
CA PHE A 24 -16.90 5.37 10.80
C PHE A 24 -15.83 6.44 11.03
N PRO A 25 -14.56 6.21 10.63
CA PRO A 25 -13.52 7.20 10.80
C PRO A 25 -13.93 8.50 10.11
N GLU A 26 -13.70 9.62 10.78
CA GLU A 26 -13.90 10.94 10.19
C GLU A 26 -13.10 11.06 8.88
N ILE A 27 -13.69 11.70 7.85
CA ILE A 27 -13.01 11.92 6.57
C ILE A 27 -11.69 12.63 6.83
N TYR A 28 -10.59 12.08 6.31
CA TYR A 28 -9.26 12.63 6.55
C TYR A 28 -9.12 14.05 5.95
N PRO A 29 -8.36 14.98 6.59
CA PRO A 29 -8.24 16.35 6.10
C PRO A 29 -7.78 16.48 4.64
N THR A 30 -6.84 15.64 4.17
CA THR A 30 -6.41 15.63 2.77
C THR A 30 -7.57 15.32 1.83
N ASP A 31 -8.35 14.28 2.10
CA ASP A 31 -9.51 13.90 1.27
C ASP A 31 -10.49 15.07 1.13
N ARG A 32 -10.76 15.80 2.22
CA ARG A 32 -11.64 16.98 2.20
C ARG A 32 -11.05 18.12 1.37
N CYS A 33 -9.75 18.39 1.54
CA CYS A 33 -9.07 19.41 0.77
C CYS A 33 -9.08 19.10 -0.72
N VAL A 34 -8.69 17.88 -1.10
CA VAL A 34 -8.65 17.42 -2.48
C VAL A 34 -10.03 17.43 -3.11
N ALA A 35 -11.06 16.94 -2.41
CA ALA A 35 -12.44 17.00 -2.87
C ALA A 35 -12.89 18.45 -3.14
N ALA A 36 -12.62 19.38 -2.21
CA ALA A 36 -12.97 20.80 -2.38
C ALA A 36 -12.22 21.44 -3.57
N LYS A 37 -10.94 21.12 -3.77
CA LYS A 37 -10.17 21.57 -4.93
C LYS A 37 -10.69 20.99 -6.25
N LEU A 38 -11.12 19.73 -6.26
CA LEU A 38 -11.76 19.10 -7.41
C LEU A 38 -13.12 19.76 -7.72
N GLU A 39 -13.96 20.05 -6.73
CA GLU A 39 -15.22 20.78 -6.94
C GLU A 39 -15.00 22.18 -7.52
N ALA A 40 -13.97 22.89 -7.04
CA ALA A 40 -13.58 24.18 -7.58
C ALA A 40 -13.07 24.05 -9.02
N SER A 41 -12.28 23.02 -9.32
CA SER A 41 -11.76 22.72 -10.66
C SER A 41 -12.88 22.34 -11.64
N ALA A 42 -13.86 21.57 -11.19
CA ALA A 42 -15.07 21.25 -11.95
C ALA A 42 -15.85 22.52 -12.33
N SER A 43 -15.95 23.47 -11.39
CA SER A 43 -16.60 24.76 -11.61
C SER A 43 -15.79 25.65 -12.57
N ALA A 44 -14.46 25.68 -12.42
CA ALA A 44 -13.56 26.41 -13.30
C ALA A 44 -13.59 25.84 -14.73
N CYS A 45 -13.57 24.52 -14.89
CA CYS A 45 -13.67 23.87 -16.19
C CYS A 45 -14.95 24.31 -16.91
N ARG A 46 -16.10 24.25 -16.23
CA ARG A 46 -17.38 24.74 -16.76
C ARG A 46 -17.30 26.20 -17.21
N ALA A 47 -16.72 27.06 -16.38
CA ALA A 47 -16.63 28.50 -16.67
C ALA A 47 -15.73 28.81 -17.88
N LEU A 48 -14.61 28.09 -18.03
CA LEU A 48 -13.67 28.26 -19.14
C LEU A 48 -14.27 27.80 -20.47
N PHE A 49 -14.95 26.65 -20.49
CA PHE A 49 -15.72 26.22 -21.66
C PHE A 49 -16.87 27.16 -22.00
N ASP A 50 -17.58 27.71 -21.00
CA ASP A 50 -18.59 28.72 -21.26
C ASP A 50 -17.96 29.98 -21.88
N ALA A 51 -16.79 30.44 -21.42
CA ALA A 51 -16.06 31.55 -22.02
C ALA A 51 -15.67 31.28 -23.49
N GLU A 52 -15.12 30.09 -23.78
CA GLU A 52 -14.86 29.62 -25.15
C GLU A 52 -16.11 29.62 -26.02
N ALA A 53 -17.23 29.12 -25.49
CA ALA A 53 -18.49 29.09 -26.23
C ALA A 53 -18.96 30.51 -26.54
N PHE A 54 -18.93 31.43 -25.59
CA PHE A 54 -19.38 32.82 -25.81
C PHE A 54 -18.56 33.56 -26.88
N ALA A 55 -17.31 33.17 -27.14
CA ALA A 55 -16.53 33.67 -28.27
C ALA A 55 -17.18 33.37 -29.63
N GLU A 56 -17.99 32.31 -29.72
CA GLU A 56 -18.74 31.96 -30.93
C GLU A 56 -19.88 32.92 -31.24
N ILE A 57 -20.37 33.71 -30.27
CA ILE A 57 -21.57 34.55 -30.47
C ILE A 57 -21.38 36.02 -30.10
N LEU A 58 -20.39 36.35 -29.27
CA LEU A 58 -20.09 37.72 -28.89
C LEU A 58 -19.02 38.35 -29.83
N PRO A 59 -19.16 39.63 -30.19
CA PRO A 59 -18.22 40.30 -31.10
C PRO A 59 -16.98 40.89 -30.41
N ALA A 60 -16.96 40.99 -29.07
CA ALA A 60 -15.92 41.67 -28.31
C ALA A 60 -15.15 40.70 -27.41
N ALA A 61 -13.82 40.82 -27.41
CA ALA A 61 -12.93 39.99 -26.59
C ALA A 61 -13.01 40.32 -25.08
N GLY A 62 -13.29 41.57 -24.72
CA GLY A 62 -13.28 42.03 -23.31
C GLY A 62 -14.19 41.23 -22.37
N PRO A 63 -15.48 40.98 -22.69
CA PRO A 63 -16.35 40.16 -21.85
C PRO A 63 -15.91 38.69 -21.69
N ILE A 64 -15.17 38.14 -22.66
CA ILE A 64 -14.65 36.77 -22.61
C ILE A 64 -13.45 36.70 -21.66
N GLU A 65 -12.53 37.67 -21.79
CA GLU A 65 -11.38 37.76 -20.91
C GLU A 65 -11.79 38.02 -19.45
N ALA A 66 -12.79 38.87 -19.23
CA ALA A 66 -13.35 39.09 -17.90
C ALA A 66 -13.94 37.82 -17.27
N ARG A 67 -14.51 36.91 -18.07
CA ARG A 67 -15.01 35.61 -17.59
C ARG A 67 -13.88 34.67 -17.21
N ARG A 68 -12.82 34.61 -18.02
CA ARG A 68 -11.62 33.82 -17.73
C ARG A 68 -10.95 34.29 -16.44
N GLU A 69 -10.79 35.60 -16.27
CA GLU A 69 -10.19 36.17 -15.06
C GLU A 69 -11.06 35.95 -13.81
N ALA A 70 -12.39 36.05 -13.94
CA ALA A 70 -13.30 35.71 -12.85
C ALA A 70 -13.19 34.23 -12.45
N ALA A 71 -13.05 33.31 -13.42
CA ALA A 71 -12.84 31.90 -13.14
C ALA A 71 -11.48 31.64 -12.45
N ARG A 72 -10.41 32.32 -12.88
CA ARG A 72 -9.09 32.27 -12.24
C ARG A 72 -9.15 32.71 -10.78
N THR A 73 -9.76 33.86 -10.54
CA THR A 73 -9.91 34.43 -9.18
C THR A 73 -10.72 33.52 -8.28
N ALA A 74 -11.85 32.98 -8.78
CA ALA A 74 -12.71 32.08 -8.02
C ALA A 74 -12.01 30.76 -7.67
N LEU A 75 -11.26 30.18 -8.62
CA LEU A 75 -10.48 28.97 -8.40
C LEU A 75 -9.41 29.18 -7.32
N ALA A 76 -8.63 30.25 -7.43
CA ALA A 76 -7.59 30.59 -6.46
C ALA A 76 -8.16 30.77 -5.05
N ALA A 77 -9.25 31.54 -4.91
CA ALA A 77 -9.90 31.76 -3.61
C ALA A 77 -10.45 30.45 -3.00
N ALA A 78 -10.99 29.55 -3.82
CA ALA A 78 -11.48 28.26 -3.35
C ALA A 78 -10.34 27.34 -2.88
N PHE A 79 -9.21 27.33 -3.59
CA PHE A 79 -8.01 26.58 -3.19
C PHE A 79 -7.45 27.10 -1.89
N GLU A 80 -7.27 28.41 -1.74
CA GLU A 80 -6.79 29.03 -0.51
C GLU A 80 -7.69 28.67 0.69
N HIS A 81 -9.01 28.65 0.48
CA HIS A 81 -9.97 28.25 1.52
C HIS A 81 -9.83 26.78 1.90
N ALA A 82 -9.73 25.88 0.92
CA ALA A 82 -9.55 24.44 1.16
C ALA A 82 -8.24 24.15 1.90
N GLU A 83 -7.15 24.81 1.49
CA GLU A 83 -5.83 24.68 2.09
C GLU A 83 -5.80 25.20 3.52
N ALA A 84 -6.39 26.36 3.79
CA ALA A 84 -6.49 26.90 5.15
C ALA A 84 -7.30 25.97 6.08
N GLY A 85 -8.37 25.37 5.57
CA GLY A 85 -9.15 24.37 6.30
C GLY A 85 -8.36 23.10 6.63
N SER A 86 -7.54 22.62 5.69
CA SER A 86 -6.66 21.47 5.89
C SER A 86 -5.54 21.77 6.89
N GLU A 87 -4.90 22.93 6.76
CA GLU A 87 -3.81 23.39 7.63
C GLU A 87 -4.30 23.53 9.08
N ALA A 88 -5.49 24.11 9.27
CA ALA A 88 -6.13 24.19 10.59
C ALA A 88 -6.46 22.80 11.20
N ALA A 89 -6.56 21.77 10.37
CA ALA A 89 -6.73 20.37 10.78
C ALA A 89 -5.40 19.59 10.88
N GLY A 90 -4.26 20.28 10.75
CA GLY A 90 -2.92 19.71 10.94
C GLY A 90 -2.31 19.05 9.71
N VAL A 91 -2.83 19.31 8.50
CA VAL A 91 -2.31 18.72 7.26
C VAL A 91 -2.07 19.79 6.19
N ASP A 92 -0.86 19.87 5.65
CA ASP A 92 -0.50 20.82 4.60
C ASP A 92 -0.82 20.28 3.20
N CYS A 93 -2.02 20.61 2.72
CA CYS A 93 -2.50 20.23 1.38
C CYS A 93 -1.85 21.04 0.23
N ARG A 94 -1.11 22.12 0.53
CA ARG A 94 -0.41 22.93 -0.50
C ARG A 94 0.74 22.14 -1.13
N GLN A 95 1.43 21.35 -0.32
CA GLN A 95 2.58 20.55 -0.76
C GLN A 95 2.16 19.28 -1.50
N THR A 96 0.90 18.86 -1.37
CA THR A 96 0.46 17.55 -1.85
C THR A 96 -0.38 17.60 -3.12
N THR A 97 -0.72 18.79 -3.63
CA THR A 97 -1.60 18.97 -4.80
C THR A 97 -1.05 20.04 -5.75
N ALA A 98 -1.51 20.05 -7.01
CA ALA A 98 -1.21 21.14 -7.94
C ALA A 98 -1.75 22.49 -7.45
N THR A 99 -1.09 23.57 -7.84
CA THR A 99 -1.51 24.93 -7.52
C THR A 99 -2.73 25.35 -8.35
N ALA A 100 -3.51 26.30 -7.84
CA ALA A 100 -4.66 26.84 -8.59
C ALA A 100 -4.23 27.43 -9.95
N ALA A 101 -3.03 28.00 -10.03
CA ALA A 101 -2.49 28.56 -11.27
C ALA A 101 -2.20 27.46 -12.30
N GLU A 102 -1.51 26.38 -11.90
CA GLU A 102 -1.22 25.25 -12.80
C GLU A 102 -2.49 24.59 -13.31
N VAL A 103 -3.46 24.35 -12.41
CA VAL A 103 -4.76 23.78 -12.76
C VAL A 103 -5.53 24.71 -13.70
N PHE A 104 -5.54 26.02 -13.43
CA PHE A 104 -6.22 27.00 -14.28
C PHE A 104 -5.66 26.98 -15.71
N GLU A 105 -4.33 27.05 -15.86
CA GLU A 105 -3.69 27.06 -17.18
C GLU A 105 -3.97 25.75 -17.92
N ALA A 106 -3.85 24.59 -17.25
CA ALA A 106 -4.16 23.29 -17.85
C ALA A 106 -5.63 23.20 -18.32
N LEU A 107 -6.59 23.67 -17.51
CA LEU A 107 -8.00 23.71 -17.87
C LEU A 107 -8.29 24.70 -19.01
N SER A 108 -7.61 25.85 -19.02
CA SER A 108 -7.77 26.89 -20.05
C SER A 108 -7.26 26.41 -21.41
N ASP A 109 -6.09 25.78 -21.44
CA ASP A 109 -5.51 25.18 -22.64
C ASP A 109 -6.37 24.01 -23.13
N GLY A 110 -6.79 23.13 -22.22
CA GLY A 110 -7.70 22.04 -22.52
C GLY A 110 -9.03 22.51 -23.11
N ALA A 111 -9.67 23.51 -22.50
CA ALA A 111 -10.92 24.08 -23.01
C ALA A 111 -10.74 24.69 -24.41
N SER A 112 -9.62 25.38 -24.64
CA SER A 112 -9.29 25.98 -25.94
C SER A 112 -9.07 24.90 -27.02
N GLY A 113 -8.34 23.82 -26.68
CA GLY A 113 -8.06 22.69 -27.56
C GLY A 113 -9.32 21.92 -27.95
N VAL A 114 -10.13 21.50 -26.96
CA VAL A 114 -11.42 20.84 -27.20
C VAL A 114 -12.37 21.76 -27.97
N GLY A 115 -12.38 23.07 -27.66
CA GLY A 115 -13.17 24.05 -28.40
C GLY A 115 -12.79 24.11 -29.88
N ALA A 116 -11.50 24.05 -30.21
CA ALA A 116 -11.02 23.98 -31.59
C ALA A 116 -11.45 22.69 -32.30
N GLN A 117 -11.46 21.56 -31.59
CA GLN A 117 -11.96 20.28 -32.11
C GLN A 117 -13.45 20.36 -32.43
N VAL A 118 -14.28 20.89 -31.52
CA VAL A 118 -15.72 21.10 -31.76
C VAL A 118 -15.98 22.01 -32.96
N ARG A 119 -15.22 23.11 -33.09
CA ARG A 119 -15.31 24.01 -34.27
C ARG A 119 -14.97 23.30 -35.59
N SER A 120 -14.08 22.31 -35.54
CA SER A 120 -13.66 21.52 -36.70
C SER A 120 -14.72 20.47 -37.05
N ALA A 121 -15.30 19.80 -36.05
CA ALA A 121 -16.35 18.79 -36.20
C ALA A 121 -17.71 19.37 -36.61
N THR A 122 -17.95 20.67 -36.38
CA THR A 122 -19.22 21.32 -36.73
C THR A 122 -19.27 21.80 -38.18
N SER A 123 -20.36 21.45 -38.86
CA SER A 123 -20.62 21.78 -40.27
C SER A 123 -21.87 22.65 -40.46
N GLY A 124 -22.00 23.28 -41.64
CA GLY A 124 -23.17 24.08 -42.03
C GLY A 124 -22.86 25.53 -42.39
N ALA A 125 -23.91 26.30 -42.70
CA ALA A 125 -23.78 27.73 -43.01
C ALA A 125 -23.18 28.50 -41.83
N ARG A 126 -22.41 29.57 -42.10
CA ARG A 126 -21.60 30.30 -41.11
C ARG A 126 -22.31 30.58 -39.77
N TYR A 127 -23.55 31.06 -39.81
CA TYR A 127 -24.34 31.35 -38.60
C TYR A 127 -24.72 30.08 -37.83
N LEU A 128 -25.24 29.06 -38.53
CA LEU A 128 -25.61 27.77 -37.93
C LEU A 128 -24.39 27.04 -37.36
N LYS A 129 -23.25 27.11 -38.06
CA LYS A 129 -21.98 26.54 -37.59
C LYS A 129 -21.57 27.14 -36.24
N ARG A 130 -21.65 28.47 -36.07
CA ARG A 130 -21.33 29.15 -34.80
C ARG A 130 -22.28 28.75 -33.66
N ILE A 131 -23.58 28.60 -33.93
CA ILE A 131 -24.55 28.14 -32.92
C ILE A 131 -24.28 26.69 -32.51
N ARG A 132 -23.97 25.82 -33.47
CA ARG A 132 -23.62 24.42 -33.20
C ARG A 132 -22.33 24.31 -32.40
N ALA A 133 -21.30 25.08 -32.77
CA ALA A 133 -20.06 25.16 -32.01
C ALA A 133 -20.29 25.67 -30.59
N PHE A 134 -21.09 26.74 -30.42
CA PHE A 134 -21.51 27.23 -29.10
C PHE A 134 -22.14 26.10 -28.26
N GLY A 135 -23.11 25.37 -28.81
CA GLY A 135 -23.75 24.25 -28.12
C GLY A 135 -22.76 23.14 -27.72
N GLY A 136 -21.90 22.73 -28.66
CA GLY A 136 -20.94 21.65 -28.46
C GLY A 136 -19.86 21.98 -27.43
N ILE A 137 -19.34 23.21 -27.43
CA ILE A 137 -18.35 23.67 -26.45
C ILE A 137 -18.99 23.72 -25.05
N ARG A 138 -20.24 24.18 -24.93
CA ARG A 138 -20.96 24.12 -23.64
C ARG A 138 -21.26 22.70 -23.20
N ALA A 139 -21.53 21.77 -24.12
CA ALA A 139 -21.69 20.36 -23.78
C ALA A 139 -20.40 19.79 -23.20
N ALA A 140 -19.25 20.04 -23.84
CA ALA A 140 -17.93 19.66 -23.33
C ALA A 140 -17.65 20.21 -21.92
N GLY A 141 -17.99 21.48 -21.67
CA GLY A 141 -17.86 22.07 -20.33
C GLY A 141 -18.76 21.46 -19.25
N ILE A 142 -19.97 20.98 -19.61
CA ILE A 142 -20.81 20.19 -18.68
C ILE A 142 -20.14 18.86 -18.41
N GLY A 143 -19.71 18.14 -19.44
CA GLY A 143 -19.06 16.83 -19.31
C GLY A 143 -17.85 16.89 -18.38
N CYS A 144 -16.89 17.78 -18.67
CA CYS A 144 -15.70 17.98 -17.83
C CYS A 144 -16.06 18.23 -16.36
N SER A 145 -17.01 19.15 -16.12
CA SER A 145 -17.46 19.48 -14.77
C SER A 145 -18.06 18.27 -14.05
N LEU A 146 -18.88 17.47 -14.73
CA LEU A 146 -19.51 16.29 -14.14
C LEU A 146 -18.51 15.19 -13.81
N PHE A 147 -17.52 14.92 -14.69
CA PHE A 147 -16.48 13.93 -14.43
C PHE A 147 -15.63 14.31 -13.22
N VAL A 148 -15.13 15.56 -13.17
CA VAL A 148 -14.29 16.04 -12.05
C VAL A 148 -15.09 16.09 -10.74
N ALA A 149 -16.37 16.49 -10.78
CA ALA A 149 -17.22 16.52 -9.59
C ALA A 149 -17.58 15.12 -9.07
N ALA A 150 -17.70 14.12 -9.94
CA ALA A 150 -17.95 12.73 -9.53
C ALA A 150 -16.80 12.19 -8.66
N GLU A 151 -15.55 12.53 -9.01
CA GLU A 151 -14.38 12.16 -8.22
C GLU A 151 -14.35 12.85 -6.85
N ALA A 152 -14.65 14.15 -6.80
CA ALA A 152 -14.75 14.88 -5.54
C ALA A 152 -15.78 14.23 -4.59
N ASP A 153 -16.94 13.86 -5.13
CA ASP A 153 -18.00 13.18 -4.39
C ASP A 153 -17.58 11.79 -3.91
N HIS A 154 -16.78 11.06 -4.72
CA HIS A 154 -16.18 9.77 -4.38
C HIS A 154 -15.24 9.87 -3.18
N LEU A 155 -14.29 10.82 -3.17
CA LEU A 155 -13.34 10.98 -2.07
C LEU A 155 -14.04 11.17 -0.71
N LEU A 156 -15.16 11.90 -0.69
CA LEU A 156 -15.95 12.12 0.52
C LEU A 156 -16.78 10.90 0.95
N ARG A 157 -16.93 9.88 0.09
CA ARG A 157 -17.81 8.71 0.32
C ARG A 157 -17.10 7.37 0.22
N ARG A 158 -15.84 7.31 -0.19
CA ARG A 158 -15.08 6.08 -0.48
C ARG A 158 -15.07 5.04 0.64
N GLN A 159 -15.21 5.47 1.90
CA GLN A 159 -15.37 4.57 3.04
C GLN A 159 -16.67 3.76 3.01
N THR A 160 -17.74 4.33 2.45
CA THR A 160 -19.05 3.71 2.27
C THR A 160 -19.30 3.19 0.85
N ASP A 161 -18.59 3.73 -0.15
CA ASP A 161 -18.59 3.27 -1.55
C ASP A 161 -17.28 2.53 -1.88
N ARG A 162 -16.92 1.52 -1.07
CA ARG A 162 -15.67 0.76 -1.22
C ARG A 162 -15.55 0.04 -2.57
N ALA A 163 -16.66 -0.28 -3.21
CA ALA A 163 -16.69 -0.95 -4.51
C ALA A 163 -16.75 0.04 -5.70
N ARG A 164 -16.60 1.35 -5.47
CA ARG A 164 -16.68 2.43 -6.48
C ARG A 164 -17.96 2.44 -7.33
N THR A 165 -19.01 1.72 -6.93
CA THR A 165 -20.25 1.54 -7.71
C THR A 165 -21.04 2.84 -7.87
N ARG A 166 -20.84 3.83 -6.98
CA ARG A 166 -21.41 5.16 -7.15
C ARG A 166 -20.59 5.97 -8.14
N LEU A 167 -19.27 5.98 -7.99
CA LEU A 167 -18.35 6.67 -8.91
C LEU A 167 -18.56 6.22 -10.36
N GLU A 168 -18.51 4.91 -10.61
CA GLU A 168 -18.70 4.33 -11.95
C GLU A 168 -20.04 4.75 -12.58
N ARG A 169 -21.10 4.80 -11.78
CA ARG A 169 -22.44 5.19 -12.23
C ARG A 169 -22.51 6.68 -12.57
N ASP A 170 -21.87 7.52 -11.77
CA ASP A 170 -21.89 8.97 -11.95
C ASP A 170 -21.02 9.37 -13.16
N GLN A 171 -19.86 8.73 -13.36
CA GLN A 171 -19.04 8.85 -14.57
C GLN A 171 -19.78 8.35 -15.82
N ALA A 172 -20.42 7.18 -15.77
CA ALA A 172 -21.20 6.65 -16.89
C ALA A 172 -22.37 7.59 -17.28
N ARG A 173 -23.01 8.21 -16.28
CA ARG A 173 -24.03 9.23 -16.53
C ARG A 173 -23.42 10.48 -17.15
N ALA A 174 -22.28 10.96 -16.67
CA ALA A 174 -21.59 12.11 -17.23
C ALA A 174 -21.26 11.90 -18.72
N GLY A 175 -20.69 10.75 -19.08
CA GLY A 175 -20.41 10.37 -20.47
C GLY A 175 -21.67 10.30 -21.34
N ALA A 176 -22.73 9.65 -20.85
CA ALA A 176 -24.00 9.56 -21.59
C ALA A 176 -24.65 10.94 -21.82
N TRP A 177 -24.59 11.82 -20.83
CA TRP A 177 -25.07 13.21 -20.96
C TRP A 177 -24.23 14.01 -21.95
N LEU A 178 -22.90 13.89 -21.87
CA LEU A 178 -21.97 14.55 -22.78
C LEU A 178 -22.25 14.13 -24.23
N GLU A 179 -22.32 12.83 -24.51
CA GLU A 179 -22.60 12.31 -25.84
C GLU A 179 -23.95 12.83 -26.38
N ALA A 180 -25.00 12.78 -25.55
CA ALA A 180 -26.33 13.27 -25.94
C ALA A 180 -26.31 14.78 -26.29
N LEU A 181 -25.63 15.60 -25.50
CA LEU A 181 -25.53 17.04 -25.73
C LEU A 181 -24.66 17.40 -26.95
N LEU A 182 -23.57 16.65 -27.19
CA LEU A 182 -22.72 16.82 -28.37
C LEU A 182 -23.50 16.49 -29.65
N ARG A 183 -24.25 15.38 -29.66
CA ARG A 183 -25.13 15.02 -30.77
C ARG A 183 -26.26 16.04 -30.99
N TRP A 184 -26.83 16.59 -29.92
CA TRP A 184 -27.83 17.66 -30.02
C TRP A 184 -27.26 18.94 -30.65
N SER A 185 -25.95 19.14 -30.50
CA SER A 185 -25.20 20.22 -31.16
C SER A 185 -24.86 19.92 -32.63
N ALA A 186 -25.43 18.84 -33.18
CA ALA A 186 -25.29 18.39 -34.57
C ALA A 186 -23.86 18.00 -34.97
N LEU A 187 -23.08 17.49 -34.01
CA LEU A 187 -21.92 16.67 -34.34
C LEU A 187 -22.42 15.30 -34.80
N ASP A 188 -21.77 14.74 -35.81
CA ASP A 188 -22.00 13.35 -36.16
C ASP A 188 -21.46 12.43 -35.05
N ARG A 189 -21.69 11.12 -35.19
CA ARG A 189 -21.35 10.14 -34.16
C ARG A 189 -19.84 10.08 -33.91
N GLU A 190 -19.04 10.18 -34.96
CA GLU A 190 -17.58 10.11 -34.88
C GLU A 190 -17.02 11.36 -34.19
N GLY A 191 -17.39 12.56 -34.63
CA GLY A 191 -16.96 13.80 -34.00
C GLY A 191 -17.44 13.95 -32.56
N ALA A 192 -18.63 13.42 -32.21
CA ALA A 192 -19.09 13.40 -30.83
C ALA A 192 -18.25 12.45 -29.94
N SER A 193 -17.79 11.32 -30.48
CA SER A 193 -16.90 10.38 -29.78
C SER A 193 -15.54 11.01 -29.51
N GLU A 194 -14.89 11.55 -30.54
CA GLU A 194 -13.54 12.14 -30.43
C GLU A 194 -13.50 13.33 -29.47
N VAL A 195 -14.54 14.17 -29.48
CA VAL A 195 -14.66 15.29 -28.52
C VAL A 195 -14.94 14.75 -27.12
N GLY A 196 -15.76 13.70 -27.00
CA GLY A 196 -16.03 13.03 -25.72
C GLY A 196 -14.75 12.53 -25.06
N GLU A 197 -13.93 11.77 -25.80
CA GLU A 197 -12.64 11.26 -25.35
C GLU A 197 -11.70 12.38 -24.91
N SER A 198 -11.66 13.49 -25.65
CA SER A 198 -10.79 14.63 -25.30
C SER A 198 -11.26 15.38 -24.04
N VAL A 199 -12.57 15.36 -23.75
CA VAL A 199 -13.14 15.92 -22.51
C VAL A 199 -12.85 15.01 -21.31
N GLU A 200 -12.98 13.70 -21.48
CA GLU A 200 -12.63 12.70 -20.45
C GLU A 200 -11.14 12.80 -20.12
N ASP A 201 -10.27 12.82 -21.12
CA ASP A 201 -8.81 12.97 -20.95
C ASP A 201 -8.42 14.29 -20.26
N LEU A 202 -9.13 15.40 -20.52
CA LEU A 202 -8.95 16.64 -19.76
C LEU A 202 -9.39 16.50 -18.29
N ALA A 203 -10.52 15.84 -18.04
CA ALA A 203 -11.00 15.58 -16.69
C ALA A 203 -10.04 14.68 -15.91
N ASP A 204 -9.56 13.60 -16.52
CA ASP A 204 -8.63 12.63 -15.91
C ASP A 204 -7.30 13.29 -15.55
N ARG A 205 -6.72 14.10 -16.45
CA ARG A 205 -5.52 14.90 -16.11
C ARG A 205 -5.76 15.87 -14.96
N THR A 206 -6.94 16.50 -14.94
CA THR A 206 -7.32 17.41 -13.86
C THR A 206 -7.42 16.65 -12.55
N ILE A 207 -8.08 15.50 -12.54
CA ILE A 207 -8.19 14.63 -11.36
C ILE A 207 -6.80 14.22 -10.88
N LEU A 208 -5.96 13.69 -11.78
CA LEU A 208 -4.62 13.21 -11.46
C LEU A 208 -3.75 14.28 -10.81
N ALA A 209 -3.83 15.53 -11.27
CA ALA A 209 -3.09 16.66 -10.70
C ALA A 209 -3.46 16.98 -9.24
N HIS A 210 -4.59 16.47 -8.75
CA HIS A 210 -5.05 16.63 -7.38
C HIS A 210 -4.83 15.38 -6.53
N ILE A 211 -4.95 14.18 -7.10
CA ILE A 211 -4.85 12.93 -6.32
C ILE A 211 -3.43 12.33 -6.29
N VAL A 212 -2.54 12.76 -7.18
CA VAL A 212 -1.12 12.39 -7.18
C VAL A 212 -0.28 13.65 -7.06
N SER A 213 0.46 13.77 -5.97
CA SER A 213 1.24 14.95 -5.65
C SER A 213 2.29 15.26 -6.72
N PRO A 214 2.20 16.40 -7.43
CA PRO A 214 3.17 16.74 -8.48
C PRO A 214 4.57 17.04 -7.93
N ASN A 215 4.66 17.38 -6.64
CA ASN A 215 5.88 17.76 -5.94
C ASN A 215 6.77 16.57 -5.56
N VAL A 216 6.25 15.34 -5.67
CA VAL A 216 7.08 14.15 -5.50
C VAL A 216 7.90 13.93 -6.77
N SER A 217 9.22 13.75 -6.59
CA SER A 217 10.16 13.52 -7.69
C SER A 217 9.87 12.21 -8.43
N GLN A 218 10.21 12.18 -9.72
CA GLN A 218 10.19 10.93 -10.52
C GLN A 218 11.42 10.04 -10.28
N ASP A 219 12.42 10.56 -9.57
CA ASP A 219 13.54 9.80 -9.00
C ASP A 219 13.26 9.48 -7.52
N PHE A 220 13.92 8.45 -6.99
CA PHE A 220 13.84 8.15 -5.56
C PHE A 220 14.45 9.27 -4.73
N VAL A 221 13.63 9.81 -3.82
CA VAL A 221 14.05 10.81 -2.83
C VAL A 221 14.00 10.19 -1.45
N MET A 222 15.04 10.44 -0.66
CA MET A 222 15.09 10.10 0.76
C MET A 222 14.38 11.19 1.55
N ILE A 223 13.39 10.80 2.34
CA ILE A 223 12.66 11.68 3.25
C ILE A 223 13.16 11.42 4.67
N ASP A 224 13.64 12.49 5.29
CA ASP A 224 14.00 12.56 6.70
C ASP A 224 12.82 13.23 7.43
N PRO A 225 11.93 12.46 8.08
CA PRO A 225 10.79 13.02 8.81
C PRO A 225 11.26 13.78 10.05
N ASP A 226 10.41 14.70 10.53
CA ASP A 226 10.64 15.35 11.82
C ASP A 226 10.66 14.32 12.97
N ASP A 227 11.39 14.64 14.05
CA ASP A 227 11.49 13.79 15.25
C ASP A 227 10.11 13.53 15.90
N GLU A 228 9.17 14.48 15.74
CA GLU A 228 7.79 14.39 16.22
C GLU A 228 6.82 14.64 15.05
N VAL A 229 6.09 13.61 14.65
CA VAL A 229 5.14 13.66 13.53
C VAL A 229 3.70 13.56 14.04
N PRO A 230 2.90 14.64 14.02
CA PRO A 230 1.48 14.57 14.36
C PRO A 230 0.71 13.71 13.34
N TYR A 231 0.00 12.68 13.82
CA TYR A 231 -0.81 11.81 12.98
C TYR A 231 -2.01 11.24 13.75
N LEU A 232 -3.23 11.48 13.24
CA LEU A 232 -4.48 10.93 13.78
C LEU A 232 -4.66 11.15 15.30
N GLY A 233 -4.33 12.35 15.78
CA GLY A 233 -4.44 12.71 17.20
C GLY A 233 -3.33 12.14 18.10
N LYS A 234 -2.30 11.53 17.52
CA LYS A 234 -1.08 11.10 18.20
C LYS A 234 0.12 11.90 17.71
N THR A 235 1.20 11.86 18.48
CA THR A 235 2.55 12.24 18.02
C THR A 235 3.33 10.96 17.82
N LEU A 236 3.84 10.75 16.61
CA LEU A 236 4.71 9.62 16.27
C LEU A 236 6.16 10.06 16.40
N GLU A 237 7.01 9.19 16.94
CA GLU A 237 8.46 9.41 17.09
C GLU A 237 9.21 8.39 16.23
N PRO A 238 9.45 8.68 14.93
CA PRO A 238 10.12 7.74 14.05
C PRO A 238 11.61 7.62 14.39
N ILE A 239 12.09 6.40 14.66
CA ILE A 239 13.47 6.18 15.11
C ILE A 239 13.92 4.75 14.84
N CYS A 240 15.23 4.56 14.68
CA CYS A 240 15.85 3.24 14.59
C CYS A 240 16.17 2.66 15.97
N SER A 241 16.42 1.34 16.01
CA SER A 241 16.69 0.56 17.23
C SER A 241 17.71 1.17 18.18
N ARG A 242 18.75 1.84 17.66
CA ARG A 242 19.84 2.45 18.43
C ARG A 242 19.67 3.93 18.73
N GLY A 243 18.48 4.48 18.49
CA GLY A 243 18.20 5.90 18.69
C GLY A 243 18.71 6.80 17.56
N THR A 244 19.09 6.24 16.40
CA THR A 244 19.46 7.03 15.22
C THR A 244 18.22 7.42 14.42
N PRO A 245 18.27 8.51 13.64
CA PRO A 245 17.15 8.91 12.78
C PRO A 245 16.70 7.77 11.85
N TRP A 246 15.39 7.72 11.59
CA TRP A 246 14.81 6.83 10.60
C TRP A 246 14.40 7.62 9.36
N VAL A 247 14.63 7.08 8.18
CA VAL A 247 14.28 7.69 6.89
C VAL A 247 13.42 6.75 6.06
N HIS A 248 12.69 7.28 5.08
CA HIS A 248 11.98 6.49 4.06
C HIS A 248 12.24 7.02 2.64
N PHE A 249 11.83 6.28 1.62
CA PHE A 249 12.04 6.68 0.23
C PHE A 249 10.74 6.73 -0.55
N VAL A 250 10.64 7.72 -1.42
CA VAL A 250 9.44 7.98 -2.20
C VAL A 250 9.80 8.25 -3.66
N ARG A 251 8.90 7.87 -4.57
CA ARG A 251 9.01 8.17 -5.99
C ARG A 251 7.62 8.32 -6.58
N ARG A 252 7.45 9.32 -7.45
CA ARG A 252 6.26 9.49 -8.29
C ARG A 252 6.41 8.69 -9.58
N GLY A 253 5.39 7.91 -9.89
CA GLY A 253 5.27 7.17 -11.13
C GLY A 253 4.71 8.01 -12.28
N THR A 254 4.36 7.32 -13.34
CA THR A 254 3.65 7.84 -14.52
C THR A 254 2.21 7.34 -14.61
N VAL A 255 1.81 6.38 -13.76
CA VAL A 255 0.43 5.88 -13.64
C VAL A 255 -0.13 6.07 -12.22
N ASN A 256 -1.46 6.13 -12.09
CA ASN A 256 -2.16 6.26 -10.81
C ASN A 256 -2.22 4.93 -10.02
N LYS A 257 -1.05 4.35 -9.76
CA LYS A 257 -0.90 3.09 -9.02
C LYS A 257 0.19 3.23 -7.97
N LEU A 258 0.08 2.53 -6.86
CA LEU A 258 0.98 2.68 -5.71
C LEU A 258 1.55 1.33 -5.26
N LEU A 259 2.87 1.26 -5.16
CA LEU A 259 3.60 0.16 -4.54
C LEU A 259 4.12 0.62 -3.17
N VAL A 260 3.68 -0.05 -2.11
CA VAL A 260 4.25 0.13 -0.76
C VAL A 260 5.13 -1.07 -0.45
N TYR A 261 6.44 -0.83 -0.28
CA TYR A 261 7.41 -1.88 -0.05
C TYR A 261 8.02 -1.78 1.36
N TYR A 262 7.94 -2.86 2.14
CA TYR A 262 8.57 -2.97 3.45
C TYR A 262 9.91 -3.73 3.35
N GLN A 263 11.00 -3.09 3.78
CA GLN A 263 12.33 -3.70 3.77
C GLN A 263 12.43 -4.83 4.80
N GLY A 264 13.16 -5.89 4.45
CA GLY A 264 13.56 -6.94 5.38
C GLY A 264 14.82 -6.62 6.18
N GLY A 265 15.29 -7.60 6.93
CA GLY A 265 16.59 -7.52 7.62
C GLY A 265 16.57 -8.09 9.03
N GLY A 266 16.00 -9.29 9.22
CA GLY A 266 16.03 -10.03 10.49
C GLY A 266 15.11 -9.51 11.60
N ALA A 267 15.36 -9.94 12.83
CA ALA A 267 14.60 -9.55 14.03
C ALA A 267 15.47 -9.76 15.28
N CYS A 268 15.08 -9.19 16.43
CA CYS A 268 15.74 -9.46 17.71
C CYS A 268 14.78 -9.28 18.89
N TRP A 269 15.01 -10.01 19.99
CA TRP A 269 14.12 -10.04 21.15
C TRP A 269 14.85 -10.21 22.50
N ASP A 270 16.16 -10.39 22.47
CA ASP A 270 17.01 -10.54 23.65
C ASP A 270 18.41 -9.95 23.41
N TYR A 271 19.25 -9.94 24.45
CA TYR A 271 20.59 -9.37 24.35
C TYR A 271 21.45 -10.07 23.29
N LEU A 272 21.31 -11.40 23.15
CA LEU A 272 22.10 -12.18 22.21
C LEU A 272 21.76 -11.80 20.77
N THR A 273 20.48 -11.78 20.43
CA THR A 273 19.98 -11.45 19.10
C THR A 273 20.14 -9.96 18.77
N CYS A 274 19.96 -9.07 19.76
CA CYS A 274 19.99 -7.62 19.54
C CYS A 274 21.40 -7.01 19.56
N GLU A 275 22.30 -7.47 20.44
CA GLU A 275 23.63 -6.86 20.63
C GLU A 275 24.79 -7.81 20.36
N ALA A 276 24.76 -9.06 20.81
CA ALA A 276 25.90 -9.95 20.66
C ALA A 276 26.08 -10.44 19.21
N VAL A 277 25.00 -10.89 18.58
CA VAL A 277 24.97 -11.40 17.20
C VAL A 277 24.50 -10.34 16.22
N LYS A 278 23.68 -9.37 16.66
CA LYS A 278 23.08 -8.33 15.82
C LYS A 278 22.38 -8.95 14.61
N SER A 279 21.45 -9.85 14.90
CA SER A 279 20.71 -10.64 13.91
C SER A 279 19.75 -9.82 13.04
N PHE A 280 19.77 -8.50 13.14
CA PHE A 280 18.92 -7.60 12.38
C PHE A 280 19.68 -6.35 11.92
N LYS A 281 19.14 -5.68 10.90
CA LYS A 281 19.64 -4.38 10.43
C LYS A 281 19.32 -3.30 11.45
N GLN A 282 20.30 -2.51 11.88
CA GLN A 282 20.15 -1.57 13.00
C GLN A 282 19.99 -0.09 12.58
N THR A 283 20.24 0.23 11.32
CA THR A 283 20.20 1.60 10.79
C THR A 283 19.39 1.69 9.51
N ALA A 284 18.88 2.89 9.22
CA ALA A 284 18.30 3.27 7.94
C ALA A 284 19.06 4.48 7.39
N GLY A 285 19.27 4.54 6.07
CA GLY A 285 19.96 5.68 5.46
C GLY A 285 20.13 5.52 3.95
N ALA A 286 21.00 6.35 3.36
CA ALA A 286 21.17 6.42 1.89
C ALA A 286 21.54 5.09 1.21
N SER A 287 22.15 4.15 1.92
CA SER A 287 22.43 2.79 1.40
C SER A 287 21.17 1.98 1.11
N ASP A 288 20.05 2.33 1.73
CA ASP A 288 18.75 1.70 1.54
C ASP A 288 17.95 2.26 0.36
N ASN A 289 18.50 3.25 -0.34
CA ASN A 289 17.82 3.86 -1.48
C ASN A 289 17.51 2.77 -2.53
N PRO A 290 16.23 2.53 -2.86
CA PRO A 290 15.85 1.53 -3.86
C PRO A 290 16.44 1.80 -5.25
N GLY A 291 16.77 3.07 -5.56
CA GLY A 291 17.45 3.45 -6.79
C GLY A 291 18.86 2.86 -6.95
N ASN A 292 19.44 2.26 -5.90
CA ASN A 292 20.71 1.54 -5.98
C ASN A 292 20.55 0.10 -6.53
N ALA A 293 19.33 -0.41 -6.66
CA ALA A 293 19.08 -1.76 -7.12
C ALA A 293 19.19 -1.89 -8.64
N THR A 294 19.76 -3.01 -9.09
CA THR A 294 20.01 -3.32 -10.52
C THR A 294 19.48 -4.70 -10.92
N THR A 295 18.64 -5.30 -10.07
CA THR A 295 18.05 -6.62 -10.32
C THR A 295 16.63 -6.75 -9.75
N GLY A 296 15.89 -7.74 -10.24
CA GLY A 296 14.56 -8.12 -9.76
C GLY A 296 13.51 -7.03 -9.99
N PHE A 297 12.50 -6.98 -9.12
CA PHE A 297 11.47 -5.93 -9.13
C PHE A 297 11.95 -4.61 -8.52
N ALA A 298 13.12 -4.60 -7.87
CA ALA A 298 13.75 -3.37 -7.41
C ALA A 298 14.41 -2.57 -8.55
N ASP A 299 14.77 -3.23 -9.66
CA ASP A 299 15.26 -2.57 -10.87
C ASP A 299 14.08 -2.07 -11.73
N LEU A 300 13.78 -0.78 -11.61
CA LEU A 300 12.72 -0.13 -12.39
C LEU A 300 13.14 0.18 -13.84
N SER A 301 14.41 -0.05 -14.22
CA SER A 301 14.85 0.11 -15.61
C SER A 301 14.50 -1.09 -16.50
N ASN A 302 14.20 -2.25 -15.89
CA ASN A 302 13.77 -3.43 -16.61
C ASN A 302 12.35 -3.23 -17.19
N PRO A 303 12.16 -3.31 -18.52
CA PRO A 303 10.85 -3.12 -19.14
C PRO A 303 9.81 -4.18 -18.75
N GLU A 304 10.23 -5.36 -18.28
CA GLU A 304 9.37 -6.44 -17.78
C GLU A 304 8.90 -6.22 -16.33
N ASN A 305 9.44 -5.24 -15.63
CA ASN A 305 9.06 -4.95 -14.25
C ASN A 305 7.63 -4.37 -14.20
N PRO A 306 6.67 -5.03 -13.52
CA PRO A 306 5.28 -4.60 -13.49
C PRO A 306 5.05 -3.29 -12.72
N PHE A 307 6.02 -2.88 -11.90
CA PHE A 307 5.94 -1.72 -11.02
C PHE A 307 6.78 -0.53 -11.49
N ARG A 308 7.47 -0.62 -12.65
CA ARG A 308 8.40 0.42 -13.14
C ARG A 308 7.79 1.83 -13.20
N ASP A 309 6.52 1.89 -13.59
CA ASP A 309 5.79 3.13 -13.87
C ASP A 309 4.95 3.60 -12.67
N TRP A 310 4.98 2.86 -11.55
CA TRP A 310 4.13 3.12 -10.40
C TRP A 310 4.72 4.20 -9.48
N ASN A 311 3.85 4.80 -8.66
CA ASN A 311 4.29 5.52 -7.47
C ASN A 311 4.84 4.51 -6.45
N LEU A 312 5.86 4.90 -5.68
CA LEU A 312 6.47 4.03 -4.68
C LEU A 312 6.63 4.74 -3.34
N VAL A 313 6.30 4.01 -2.28
CA VAL A 313 6.70 4.32 -0.90
C VAL A 313 7.48 3.12 -0.37
N PHE A 314 8.75 3.30 -0.10
CA PHE A 314 9.63 2.28 0.44
C PHE A 314 9.93 2.57 1.91
N VAL A 315 9.73 1.57 2.76
CA VAL A 315 9.81 1.64 4.23
C VAL A 315 11.04 0.85 4.70
N PRO A 316 12.18 1.52 4.94
CA PRO A 316 13.38 0.89 5.47
C PRO A 316 13.15 0.29 6.86
N TYR A 317 13.89 -0.77 7.15
CA TYR A 317 13.80 -1.49 8.41
C TYR A 317 15.08 -1.32 9.22
N CYS A 318 14.91 -1.01 10.51
CA CYS A 318 16.03 -0.84 11.44
C CYS A 318 15.66 -1.08 12.92
N THR A 319 14.54 -1.72 13.19
CA THR A 319 13.87 -1.75 14.50
C THR A 319 13.81 -3.14 15.16
N GLY A 320 14.16 -4.21 14.43
CA GLY A 320 14.29 -5.55 15.00
C GLY A 320 12.97 -6.23 15.39
N ASP A 321 11.83 -5.68 15.00
CA ASP A 321 10.47 -6.02 15.44
C ASP A 321 9.49 -6.30 14.28
N ILE A 322 10.01 -6.70 13.12
CA ILE A 322 9.25 -7.08 11.93
C ILE A 322 8.21 -6.04 11.43
N HIS A 323 8.43 -4.75 11.75
CA HIS A 323 7.52 -3.62 11.49
C HIS A 323 6.24 -3.59 12.34
N TRP A 324 6.17 -4.36 13.43
CA TRP A 324 4.97 -4.47 14.29
C TRP A 324 5.14 -3.80 15.64
N GLY A 325 6.38 -3.52 16.05
CA GLY A 325 6.70 -3.06 17.39
C GLY A 325 6.35 -1.60 17.65
N ASP A 326 5.96 -1.35 18.90
CA ASP A 326 5.92 -0.03 19.52
C ASP A 326 6.31 -0.12 21.00
N ALA A 327 7.60 -0.34 21.24
CA ALA A 327 8.19 -0.49 22.57
C ALA A 327 9.65 0.01 22.63
N ALA A 328 10.05 0.49 23.80
CA ALA A 328 11.46 0.68 24.16
C ALA A 328 11.83 -0.35 25.22
N VAL A 329 12.76 -1.26 24.90
CA VAL A 329 13.07 -2.41 25.75
C VAL A 329 14.54 -2.41 26.14
N SER A 330 14.82 -2.57 27.44
CA SER A 330 16.17 -2.82 27.95
C SER A 330 16.41 -4.33 28.01
N HIS A 331 17.33 -4.83 27.21
CA HIS A 331 17.75 -6.23 27.26
C HIS A 331 18.99 -6.37 28.13
N GLU A 332 18.90 -7.25 29.12
CA GLU A 332 20.02 -7.62 30.00
C GLU A 332 20.79 -8.81 29.42
N PHE A 333 22.11 -8.84 29.63
CA PHE A 333 22.89 -10.03 29.33
C PHE A 333 22.51 -11.15 30.31
N VAL A 334 22.19 -12.33 29.78
CA VAL A 334 21.94 -13.53 30.58
C VAL A 334 23.10 -14.50 30.36
N PRO A 335 23.93 -14.77 31.38
CA PRO A 335 25.04 -15.72 31.25
C PRO A 335 24.56 -17.13 30.96
N LEU A 336 25.29 -17.85 30.12
CA LEU A 336 25.05 -19.27 29.90
C LEU A 336 25.27 -20.07 31.20
N PRO A 337 24.50 -21.15 31.43
CA PRO A 337 24.68 -21.99 32.61
C PRO A 337 26.14 -22.45 32.78
N GLY A 338 26.73 -22.16 33.94
CA GLY A 338 28.12 -22.54 34.27
C GLY A 338 29.18 -21.50 33.89
N ASN A 339 28.81 -20.38 33.25
CA ASN A 339 29.73 -19.30 32.93
C ASN A 339 29.55 -18.12 33.91
N PRO A 340 30.64 -17.45 34.32
CA PRO A 340 30.54 -16.26 35.15
C PRO A 340 29.91 -15.11 34.36
N ASP A 341 29.10 -14.29 35.04
CA ASP A 341 28.55 -13.07 34.46
C ASP A 341 29.69 -12.08 34.14
N PRO A 342 29.89 -11.72 32.86
CA PRO A 342 30.87 -10.72 32.48
C PRO A 342 30.49 -9.29 32.94
N ASN A 343 29.32 -9.09 33.54
CA ASN A 343 28.77 -7.79 33.97
C ASN A 343 28.71 -6.80 32.80
N LEU A 344 28.19 -7.27 31.66
CA LEU A 344 28.00 -6.44 30.47
C LEU A 344 26.83 -5.46 30.69
N PRO A 345 26.95 -4.21 30.21
CA PRO A 345 25.87 -3.24 30.35
C PRO A 345 24.65 -3.68 29.53
N PRO A 346 23.43 -3.39 29.99
CA PRO A 346 22.23 -3.63 29.21
C PRO A 346 22.21 -2.82 27.93
N VAL A 347 21.41 -3.29 26.98
CA VAL A 347 21.18 -2.64 25.70
C VAL A 347 19.72 -2.23 25.58
N THR A 348 19.48 -0.92 25.40
CA THR A 348 18.14 -0.42 25.07
C THR A 348 17.92 -0.47 23.57
N ILE A 349 16.82 -1.09 23.16
CA ILE A 349 16.38 -1.21 21.76
C ILE A 349 15.04 -0.50 21.59
N GLN A 350 14.96 0.37 20.59
CA GLN A 350 13.74 1.03 20.13
C GLN A 350 13.05 0.16 19.07
N HIS A 351 12.08 -0.65 19.51
CA HIS A 351 11.20 -1.41 18.63
C HIS A 351 10.05 -0.50 18.17
N ARG A 352 10.31 0.31 17.14
CA ARG A 352 9.39 1.34 16.63
C ARG A 352 8.92 1.08 15.20
N GLY A 353 8.93 -0.17 14.78
CA GLY A 353 8.61 -0.58 13.41
C GLY A 353 7.20 -0.17 12.98
N PHE A 354 6.21 -0.31 13.86
CA PHE A 354 4.84 0.13 13.57
C PHE A 354 4.74 1.65 13.50
N VAL A 355 5.42 2.36 14.41
CA VAL A 355 5.48 3.84 14.41
C VAL A 355 6.10 4.37 13.12
N ASN A 356 7.24 3.81 12.70
CA ASN A 356 7.92 4.15 11.46
C ASN A 356 7.02 3.87 10.23
N ALA A 357 6.32 2.74 10.22
CA ALA A 357 5.36 2.40 9.17
C ALA A 357 4.19 3.39 9.11
N GLN A 358 3.69 3.89 10.25
CA GLN A 358 2.65 4.91 10.28
C GLN A 358 3.10 6.27 9.74
N VAL A 359 4.36 6.64 9.92
CA VAL A 359 4.92 7.86 9.29
C VAL A 359 4.95 7.72 7.76
N ALA A 360 5.36 6.56 7.24
CA ALA A 360 5.27 6.29 5.80
C ALA A 360 3.80 6.21 5.30
N GLU A 361 2.88 5.64 6.09
CA GLU A 361 1.45 5.63 5.79
C GLU A 361 0.90 7.06 5.66
N LYS A 362 1.25 7.95 6.60
CA LYS A 362 0.86 9.37 6.54
C LYS A 362 1.32 10.00 5.23
N PHE A 363 2.59 9.82 4.87
CA PHE A 363 3.12 10.32 3.60
C PHE A 363 2.33 9.77 2.41
N ALA A 364 2.13 8.45 2.35
CA ALA A 364 1.40 7.80 1.27
C ALA A 364 -0.03 8.35 1.13
N ARG A 365 -0.77 8.42 2.24
CA ARG A 365 -2.14 8.95 2.32
C ARG A 365 -2.23 10.38 1.82
N GLU A 366 -1.24 11.21 2.16
CA GLU A 366 -1.25 12.63 1.86
C GLU A 366 -0.81 12.95 0.43
N HIS A 367 0.09 12.15 -0.16
CA HIS A 367 0.66 12.40 -1.49
C HIS A 367 0.10 11.55 -2.62
N PHE A 368 -0.50 10.39 -2.32
CA PHE A 368 -1.12 9.48 -3.28
C PHE A 368 -2.52 9.17 -2.77
N VAL A 369 -3.48 10.04 -3.05
CA VAL A 369 -4.76 10.10 -2.33
C VAL A 369 -5.72 9.00 -2.75
N ASP A 370 -5.89 8.76 -4.05
CA ASP A 370 -6.82 7.76 -4.58
C ASP A 370 -6.22 6.94 -5.74
N PRO A 371 -5.18 6.13 -5.46
CA PRO A 371 -4.62 5.21 -6.44
C PRO A 371 -5.68 4.20 -6.91
N ASP A 372 -5.67 3.86 -8.19
CA ASP A 372 -6.57 2.84 -8.76
C ASP A 372 -6.20 1.43 -8.28
N GLU A 373 -4.91 1.19 -8.14
CA GLU A 373 -4.32 -0.08 -7.73
C GLU A 373 -3.26 0.16 -6.66
N VAL A 374 -3.35 -0.57 -5.56
CA VAL A 374 -2.35 -0.58 -4.48
C VAL A 374 -1.80 -1.99 -4.32
N PHE A 375 -0.48 -2.10 -4.41
CA PHE A 375 0.25 -3.33 -4.16
C PHE A 375 1.13 -3.13 -2.92
N VAL A 376 0.89 -3.92 -1.88
CA VAL A 376 1.68 -3.89 -0.66
C VAL A 376 2.51 -5.16 -0.60
N THR A 377 3.81 -5.02 -0.40
CA THR A 377 4.72 -6.15 -0.36
C THR A 377 5.91 -5.87 0.53
N GLY A 378 6.64 -6.91 0.85
CA GLY A 378 7.90 -6.78 1.58
C GLY A 378 8.62 -8.11 1.62
N SER A 379 9.94 -8.04 1.74
CA SER A 379 10.81 -9.22 1.77
C SER A 379 11.20 -9.56 3.19
N SER A 380 11.27 -10.85 3.54
CA SER A 380 11.77 -11.32 4.84
C SER A 380 10.94 -10.72 5.99
N ALA A 381 11.58 -10.06 6.97
CA ALA A 381 10.91 -9.29 8.02
C ALA A 381 9.85 -8.30 7.47
N GLY A 382 10.07 -7.75 6.27
CA GLY A 382 9.15 -6.85 5.60
C GLY A 382 7.87 -7.52 5.12
N SER A 383 7.84 -8.84 4.91
CA SER A 383 6.61 -9.56 4.55
C SER A 383 5.59 -9.51 5.69
N TYR A 384 6.03 -9.58 6.95
CA TYR A 384 5.15 -9.38 8.11
C TYR A 384 4.67 -7.92 8.18
N GLY A 385 5.57 -6.97 7.92
CA GLY A 385 5.21 -5.56 7.80
C GLY A 385 4.15 -5.30 6.74
N ALA A 386 4.25 -5.98 5.59
CA ALA A 386 3.32 -5.86 4.49
C ALA A 386 1.90 -6.34 4.85
N ILE A 387 1.74 -7.46 5.55
CA ILE A 387 0.42 -7.95 5.94
C ILE A 387 -0.22 -7.08 7.03
N LEU A 388 0.51 -6.75 8.10
CA LEU A 388 -0.07 -5.94 9.19
C LEU A 388 -0.40 -4.53 8.70
N ASN A 389 0.60 -3.80 8.20
CA ASN A 389 0.42 -2.41 7.80
C ASN A 389 -0.40 -2.29 6.50
N GLY A 390 -0.36 -3.30 5.62
CA GLY A 390 -1.21 -3.35 4.43
C GLY A 390 -2.70 -3.43 4.75
N VAL A 391 -3.08 -4.12 5.82
CA VAL A 391 -4.47 -4.15 6.31
C VAL A 391 -4.90 -2.77 6.85
N TYR A 392 -4.01 -2.03 7.52
CA TYR A 392 -4.27 -0.63 7.90
C TYR A 392 -4.44 0.29 6.69
N LEU A 393 -3.55 0.15 5.69
CA LEU A 393 -3.64 0.88 4.43
C LEU A 393 -4.98 0.61 3.74
N LYS A 394 -5.39 -0.65 3.60
CA LYS A 394 -6.69 -0.99 2.98
C LYS A 394 -7.87 -0.43 3.78
N GLU A 395 -7.89 -0.64 5.09
CA GLU A 395 -9.04 -0.26 5.92
C GLU A 395 -9.23 1.25 5.99
N ARG A 396 -8.12 1.98 6.18
CA ARG A 396 -8.17 3.38 6.61
C ARG A 396 -7.73 4.36 5.53
N VAL A 397 -6.94 3.94 4.56
CA VAL A 397 -6.33 4.85 3.58
C VAL A 397 -6.92 4.66 2.19
N TYR A 398 -6.94 3.42 1.70
CA TYR A 398 -7.31 3.06 0.33
C TYR A 398 -8.48 2.07 0.29
N PRO A 399 -9.62 2.41 0.91
CA PRO A 399 -10.75 1.48 1.04
C PRO A 399 -11.40 1.12 -0.30
N SER A 400 -11.26 1.99 -1.31
CA SER A 400 -11.87 1.86 -2.64
C SER A 400 -10.91 1.43 -3.75
N SER A 401 -9.61 1.32 -3.48
CA SER A 401 -8.63 0.87 -4.47
C SER A 401 -8.69 -0.65 -4.67
N GLN A 402 -8.32 -1.12 -5.87
CA GLN A 402 -7.96 -2.53 -6.05
C GLN A 402 -6.71 -2.80 -5.22
N PHE A 403 -6.75 -3.82 -4.36
CA PHE A 403 -5.71 -4.01 -3.36
C PHE A 403 -5.12 -5.41 -3.40
N SER A 404 -3.80 -5.49 -3.32
CA SER A 404 -3.05 -6.75 -3.28
C SER A 404 -2.00 -6.69 -2.18
N ILE A 405 -1.90 -7.74 -1.37
CA ILE A 405 -0.86 -7.93 -0.36
C ILE A 405 -0.09 -9.21 -0.67
N LEU A 406 1.22 -9.08 -0.86
CA LEU A 406 2.12 -10.21 -1.12
C LEU A 406 3.25 -10.24 -0.08
N GLY A 407 3.33 -11.32 0.69
CA GLY A 407 4.47 -11.58 1.55
C GLY A 407 5.58 -12.33 0.81
N ASP A 408 6.73 -11.70 0.56
CA ASP A 408 7.91 -12.36 -0.02
C ASP A 408 8.79 -12.93 1.10
N ALA A 409 8.86 -14.26 1.21
CA ALA A 409 9.74 -14.98 2.11
C ALA A 409 9.55 -14.59 3.60
N GLY A 410 8.31 -14.36 4.04
CA GLY A 410 7.93 -14.17 5.45
C GLY A 410 6.98 -15.24 5.95
N ASN A 411 7.37 -16.50 5.77
CA ASN A 411 6.63 -17.68 6.21
C ASN A 411 7.30 -18.32 7.44
N GLY A 412 7.39 -17.54 8.52
CA GLY A 412 8.07 -17.96 9.74
C GLY A 412 7.29 -19.06 10.45
N VAL A 413 7.96 -20.18 10.71
CA VAL A 413 7.46 -21.20 11.64
C VAL A 413 7.88 -20.75 13.03
N VAL A 414 6.91 -20.46 13.89
CA VAL A 414 7.16 -19.87 15.20
C VAL A 414 6.87 -20.91 16.29
N PRO A 415 7.87 -21.33 17.07
CA PRO A 415 7.66 -22.23 18.21
C PRO A 415 6.75 -21.60 19.27
N GLN A 416 5.96 -22.42 19.96
CA GLN A 416 5.02 -21.94 20.98
C GLN A 416 5.72 -21.17 22.12
N ASP A 417 6.89 -21.62 22.55
CA ASP A 417 7.70 -20.94 23.57
C ASP A 417 8.04 -19.50 23.16
N PHE A 418 8.36 -19.28 21.88
CA PHE A 418 8.64 -17.96 21.36
C PHE A 418 7.41 -17.04 21.42
N LEU A 419 6.24 -17.56 21.04
CA LEU A 419 4.97 -16.82 21.09
C LEU A 419 4.60 -16.43 22.52
N GLU A 420 4.85 -17.31 23.48
CA GLU A 420 4.50 -17.08 24.89
C GLU A 420 5.48 -16.11 25.58
N ASN A 421 6.77 -16.20 25.26
CA ASN A 421 7.83 -15.59 26.08
C ASN A 421 8.62 -14.46 25.40
N GLN A 422 8.61 -14.37 24.06
CA GLN A 422 9.50 -13.43 23.34
C GLN A 422 8.73 -12.35 22.58
N ILE A 423 7.67 -12.73 21.85
CA ILE A 423 7.00 -11.83 20.90
C ILE A 423 6.32 -10.61 21.57
N SER A 424 5.88 -10.78 22.82
CA SER A 424 5.21 -9.73 23.60
C SER A 424 6.13 -8.56 23.95
N LYS A 425 7.46 -8.74 23.91
CA LYS A 425 8.45 -7.69 24.19
C LYS A 425 8.35 -6.51 23.22
N TRP A 426 7.89 -6.75 22.00
CA TRP A 426 7.71 -5.70 21.00
C TRP A 426 6.40 -4.90 21.18
N ASN A 427 5.54 -5.28 22.14
CA ASN A 427 4.23 -4.65 22.36
C ASN A 427 3.30 -4.71 21.12
N ILE A 428 3.34 -5.83 20.38
CA ILE A 428 2.59 -5.97 19.11
C ILE A 428 1.08 -6.05 19.29
N GLU A 429 0.59 -6.53 20.45
CA GLU A 429 -0.85 -6.77 20.66
C GLU A 429 -1.66 -5.47 20.58
N ALA A 430 -1.06 -4.35 20.99
CA ALA A 430 -1.67 -3.02 20.88
C ALA A 430 -1.85 -2.55 19.42
N ASN A 431 -1.12 -3.16 18.48
CA ASN A 431 -1.05 -2.78 17.07
C ASN A 431 -1.79 -3.77 16.15
N LEU A 432 -2.38 -4.84 16.70
CA LEU A 432 -3.17 -5.79 15.91
C LEU A 432 -4.46 -5.14 15.38
N PRO A 433 -4.94 -5.56 14.19
CA PRO A 433 -6.12 -4.98 13.55
C PRO A 433 -7.40 -5.46 14.24
N PHE A 434 -7.67 -4.94 15.45
CA PHE A 434 -8.74 -5.37 16.35
C PHE A 434 -10.17 -5.25 15.78
N TRP A 435 -10.35 -4.53 14.68
CA TRP A 435 -11.63 -4.48 13.96
C TRP A 435 -11.92 -5.78 13.19
N ILE A 436 -10.91 -6.63 12.98
CA ILE A 436 -11.05 -8.01 12.52
C ILE A 436 -11.11 -8.88 13.78
N PRO A 437 -12.30 -9.41 14.16
CA PRO A 437 -12.50 -9.99 15.50
C PRO A 437 -11.51 -11.12 15.85
N GLU A 438 -11.17 -11.95 14.87
CA GLU A 438 -10.24 -13.08 15.08
C GLU A 438 -8.79 -12.60 15.27
N LEU A 439 -8.40 -11.46 14.70
CA LEU A 439 -7.08 -10.87 14.89
C LEU A 439 -6.97 -10.00 16.14
N GLY A 440 -8.09 -9.71 16.80
CA GLY A 440 -8.12 -9.04 18.11
C GLY A 440 -7.91 -9.97 19.30
N LYS A 441 -7.65 -11.26 19.06
CA LYS A 441 -7.34 -12.26 20.09
C LYS A 441 -5.88 -12.14 20.56
N PRO A 442 -5.53 -12.67 21.75
CA PRO A 442 -4.14 -12.72 22.21
C PRO A 442 -3.22 -13.34 21.16
N VAL A 443 -2.00 -12.84 21.03
CA VAL A 443 -1.10 -13.29 19.95
C VAL A 443 -0.73 -14.77 20.07
N THR A 444 -0.77 -15.33 21.27
CA THR A 444 -0.55 -16.76 21.53
C THR A 444 -1.62 -17.67 20.92
N GLU A 445 -2.77 -17.12 20.53
CA GLU A 445 -3.84 -17.83 19.80
C GLU A 445 -3.76 -17.63 18.28
N LEU A 446 -2.89 -16.72 17.83
CA LEU A 446 -2.65 -16.42 16.42
C LEU A 446 -1.48 -17.25 15.90
N ASP A 447 -1.69 -17.90 14.77
CA ASP A 447 -0.61 -18.44 13.95
C ASP A 447 -0.58 -17.69 12.61
N ALA A 448 0.51 -17.85 11.87
CA ALA A 448 0.69 -17.18 10.58
C ALA A 448 -0.47 -17.51 9.60
N SER A 449 -1.01 -18.73 9.63
CA SER A 449 -2.11 -19.11 8.72
C SER A 449 -3.39 -18.34 9.01
N LYS A 450 -3.73 -18.14 10.29
CA LYS A 450 -4.88 -17.32 10.72
C LYS A 450 -4.70 -15.85 10.36
N LEU A 451 -3.48 -15.30 10.53
CA LEU A 451 -3.20 -13.91 10.15
C LEU A 451 -3.58 -13.64 8.69
N TRP A 452 -3.12 -14.50 7.78
CA TRP A 452 -3.42 -14.36 6.36
C TRP A 452 -4.89 -14.68 6.03
N ALA A 453 -5.45 -15.77 6.58
CA ALA A 453 -6.82 -16.18 6.29
C ALA A 453 -7.87 -15.17 6.79
N GLU A 454 -7.73 -14.66 8.02
CA GLU A 454 -8.72 -13.74 8.60
C GLU A 454 -8.63 -12.35 7.98
N ALA A 455 -7.43 -11.90 7.59
CA ALA A 455 -7.28 -10.70 6.77
C ALA A 455 -7.96 -10.87 5.39
N ALA A 456 -7.72 -11.99 4.70
CA ALA A 456 -8.33 -12.27 3.40
C ALA A 456 -9.86 -12.36 3.46
N LYS A 457 -10.41 -12.96 4.53
CA LYS A 457 -11.87 -13.01 4.78
C LYS A 457 -12.49 -11.64 5.03
N ALA A 458 -11.78 -10.76 5.75
CA ALA A 458 -12.25 -9.41 6.02
C ALA A 458 -12.35 -8.56 4.73
N TYR A 459 -11.55 -8.89 3.72
CA TYR A 459 -11.45 -8.15 2.46
C TYR A 459 -11.62 -9.06 1.23
N PRO A 460 -12.84 -9.55 0.95
CA PRO A 460 -13.07 -10.59 -0.07
C PRO A 460 -12.86 -10.13 -1.52
N LEU A 461 -12.75 -8.82 -1.77
CA LEU A 461 -12.46 -8.25 -3.10
C LEU A 461 -10.96 -8.03 -3.33
N ASP A 462 -10.16 -8.10 -2.27
CA ASP A 462 -8.71 -7.89 -2.32
C ASP A 462 -7.98 -9.22 -2.40
N ARG A 463 -6.70 -9.19 -2.79
CA ARG A 463 -5.92 -10.39 -3.06
C ARG A 463 -4.75 -10.52 -2.10
N PHE A 464 -4.59 -11.72 -1.53
CA PHE A 464 -3.59 -12.01 -0.52
C PHE A 464 -2.71 -13.15 -0.99
N ALA A 465 -1.41 -13.05 -0.76
CA ALA A 465 -0.51 -14.10 -1.18
C ALA A 465 0.77 -14.20 -0.36
N ASN A 466 1.37 -15.38 -0.40
CA ASN A 466 2.75 -15.61 0.02
C ASN A 466 3.59 -16.21 -1.09
N TYR A 467 4.86 -15.83 -1.10
CA TYR A 467 5.92 -16.49 -1.86
C TYR A 467 6.96 -17.04 -0.90
N SER A 468 7.46 -18.25 -1.18
CA SER A 468 8.66 -18.79 -0.55
C SER A 468 9.39 -19.76 -1.49
N THR A 469 10.67 -20.02 -1.27
CA THR A 469 11.28 -21.27 -1.76
C THR A 469 11.01 -22.39 -0.76
N ALA A 470 10.96 -23.64 -1.22
CA ALA A 470 10.67 -24.80 -0.39
C ALA A 470 11.55 -24.85 0.87
N PHE A 471 12.83 -24.49 0.77
CA PHE A 471 13.77 -24.54 1.89
C PHE A 471 14.42 -23.18 2.16
N ASP A 472 13.63 -22.09 2.17
CA ASP A 472 14.11 -20.72 2.45
C ASP A 472 15.13 -20.70 3.60
N GLY A 473 16.38 -20.47 3.22
CA GLY A 473 17.53 -20.79 4.05
C GLY A 473 18.53 -19.65 4.17
N GLY A 474 19.64 -19.95 4.83
CA GLY A 474 20.66 -18.97 5.22
C GLY A 474 20.48 -18.50 6.66
N SER A 475 21.57 -17.98 7.25
CA SER A 475 21.59 -17.54 8.64
C SER A 475 20.61 -16.41 8.95
N GLY A 476 20.24 -15.60 7.95
CA GLY A 476 19.20 -14.56 8.05
C GLY A 476 17.88 -14.90 7.34
N GLY A 477 17.76 -16.13 6.82
CA GLY A 477 16.54 -16.64 6.18
C GLY A 477 15.57 -17.27 7.18
N GLN A 478 14.46 -17.82 6.68
CA GLN A 478 13.40 -18.34 7.55
C GLN A 478 13.84 -19.58 8.33
N ALA A 479 14.54 -20.54 7.72
CA ALA A 479 15.13 -21.68 8.43
C ALA A 479 16.19 -21.25 9.46
N GLY A 480 16.93 -20.16 9.19
CA GLY A 480 17.87 -19.57 10.14
C GLY A 480 17.19 -19.03 11.39
N PHE A 481 16.14 -18.22 11.23
CA PHE A 481 15.38 -17.72 12.38
C PHE A 481 14.63 -18.83 13.12
N PHE A 482 14.13 -19.84 12.42
CA PHE A 482 13.57 -21.02 13.05
C PHE A 482 14.59 -21.73 13.95
N LYS A 483 15.83 -21.91 13.46
CA LYS A 483 16.94 -22.46 14.26
C LYS A 483 17.20 -21.65 15.52
N ILE A 484 17.27 -20.33 15.40
CA ILE A 484 17.53 -19.40 16.51
C ILE A 484 16.41 -19.53 17.56
N MET A 485 15.14 -19.54 17.13
CA MET A 485 13.98 -19.65 18.04
C MET A 485 13.91 -21.01 18.75
N ASN A 486 14.30 -22.10 18.09
CA ASN A 486 14.34 -23.44 18.69
C ASN A 486 15.51 -23.65 19.65
N ASN A 487 16.60 -22.88 19.51
CA ASN A 487 17.84 -23.08 20.25
C ASN A 487 18.34 -21.80 20.93
N PRO A 488 17.52 -21.08 21.71
CA PRO A 488 17.84 -19.74 22.20
C PRO A 488 19.08 -19.70 23.11
N GLU A 489 19.35 -20.77 23.85
CA GLU A 489 20.49 -20.86 24.78
C GLU A 489 21.80 -21.32 24.12
N ASN A 490 21.76 -21.82 22.89
CA ASN A 490 22.93 -22.39 22.22
C ASN A 490 23.26 -21.67 20.92
N PHE A 491 23.72 -20.42 21.05
CA PHE A 491 24.01 -19.57 19.89
C PHE A 491 25.07 -20.14 18.92
N LEU A 492 25.88 -21.11 19.35
CA LEU A 492 26.84 -21.79 18.49
C LEU A 492 26.16 -22.65 17.40
N THR A 493 24.97 -23.20 17.68
CA THR A 493 24.23 -24.03 16.71
C THR A 493 23.44 -23.20 15.70
N TRP A 494 23.33 -21.88 15.89
CA TRP A 494 22.61 -20.98 14.98
C TRP A 494 23.26 -20.92 13.59
N LEU A 495 24.57 -21.16 13.50
CA LEU A 495 25.29 -21.20 12.23
C LEU A 495 24.94 -22.44 11.39
N ASP A 496 24.47 -23.51 12.03
CA ASP A 496 24.08 -24.78 11.39
C ASP A 496 22.60 -24.80 11.00
N TRP A 497 22.06 -23.65 10.57
CA TRP A 497 20.64 -23.42 10.22
C TRP A 497 20.06 -24.46 9.25
N TRP A 498 20.90 -25.06 8.40
CA TRP A 498 20.47 -26.05 7.41
C TRP A 498 19.88 -27.31 8.06
N THR A 499 20.27 -27.61 9.31
CA THR A 499 19.78 -28.78 10.05
C THR A 499 18.27 -28.76 10.30
N ASP A 500 17.67 -27.57 10.40
CA ASP A 500 16.23 -27.40 10.65
C ASP A 500 15.44 -27.10 9.37
N SER A 501 16.09 -27.14 8.18
CA SER A 501 15.44 -26.74 6.92
C SER A 501 14.26 -27.63 6.52
N CYS A 502 14.33 -28.93 6.83
CA CYS A 502 13.26 -29.88 6.54
C CYS A 502 12.04 -29.66 7.43
N GLU A 503 12.24 -29.55 8.75
CA GLU A 503 11.17 -29.27 9.71
C GLU A 503 10.53 -27.90 9.42
N TRP A 504 11.34 -26.90 9.10
CA TRP A 504 10.83 -25.59 8.69
C TRP A 504 9.97 -25.69 7.42
N ASN A 505 10.40 -26.44 6.39
CA ASN A 505 9.62 -26.63 5.16
C ASN A 505 8.24 -27.22 5.44
N GLU A 506 8.17 -28.26 6.29
CA GLU A 506 6.91 -28.88 6.68
C GLU A 506 5.98 -27.88 7.39
N GLY A 507 6.52 -27.11 8.34
CA GLY A 507 5.77 -26.08 9.05
C GLY A 507 5.28 -24.96 8.12
N MET A 508 6.16 -24.44 7.24
CA MET A 508 5.80 -23.41 6.25
C MET A 508 4.70 -23.89 5.31
N ARG A 509 4.81 -25.13 4.82
CA ARG A 509 3.83 -25.74 3.92
C ARG A 509 2.48 -25.90 4.62
N SER A 510 2.48 -26.35 5.88
CA SER A 510 1.27 -26.42 6.71
C SER A 510 0.59 -25.06 6.86
N GLN A 511 1.37 -23.99 7.09
CA GLN A 511 0.83 -22.63 7.23
C GLN A 511 0.13 -22.13 5.97
N VAL A 512 0.78 -22.23 4.79
CA VAL A 512 0.17 -21.71 3.54
C VAL A 512 -1.03 -22.55 3.10
N LEU A 513 -1.02 -23.85 3.36
CA LEU A 513 -2.19 -24.72 3.14
C LEU A 513 -3.33 -24.37 4.09
N GLY A 514 -3.03 -24.07 5.36
CA GLY A 514 -4.01 -23.59 6.34
C GLY A 514 -4.63 -22.25 5.95
N ALA A 515 -3.81 -21.30 5.50
CA ALA A 515 -4.26 -19.99 5.03
C ALA A 515 -5.19 -20.12 3.81
N TYR A 516 -4.80 -20.94 2.83
CA TYR A 516 -5.63 -21.25 1.67
C TYR A 516 -6.93 -21.97 2.06
N GLY A 517 -6.89 -22.93 2.98
CA GLY A 517 -8.08 -23.60 3.48
C GLY A 517 -9.05 -22.65 4.19
N GLY A 518 -8.52 -21.61 4.86
CA GLY A 518 -9.30 -20.56 5.50
C GLY A 518 -9.92 -19.55 4.51
N ALA A 519 -9.19 -19.16 3.47
CA ALA A 519 -9.62 -18.13 2.51
C ALA A 519 -9.38 -18.50 1.03
N PRO A 520 -10.00 -19.58 0.52
CA PRO A 520 -9.66 -20.15 -0.79
C PRO A 520 -10.09 -19.27 -1.98
N THR A 521 -10.93 -18.26 -1.76
CA THR A 521 -11.43 -17.38 -2.81
C THR A 521 -10.41 -16.34 -3.25
N ASN A 522 -9.58 -15.86 -2.33
CA ASN A 522 -8.71 -14.70 -2.55
C ASN A 522 -7.37 -14.75 -1.82
N TYR A 523 -6.97 -15.92 -1.31
CA TYR A 523 -5.59 -16.20 -0.89
C TYR A 523 -4.92 -17.20 -1.84
N ARG A 524 -3.66 -16.97 -2.22
CA ARG A 524 -2.83 -17.92 -2.98
C ARG A 524 -1.42 -18.02 -2.41
N TYR A 525 -0.70 -19.08 -2.75
CA TYR A 525 0.71 -19.20 -2.40
C TYR A 525 1.56 -19.66 -3.59
N TYR A 526 2.85 -19.36 -3.52
CA TYR A 526 3.87 -19.81 -4.45
C TYR A 526 5.04 -20.43 -3.68
N ILE A 527 5.31 -21.72 -3.92
CA ILE A 527 6.49 -22.43 -3.39
C ILE A 527 7.42 -22.80 -4.55
N GLY A 528 8.55 -22.11 -4.65
CA GLY A 528 9.61 -22.36 -5.62
C GLY A 528 10.64 -23.40 -5.15
N SER A 529 11.52 -23.83 -6.05
CA SER A 529 12.59 -24.80 -5.75
C SER A 529 13.73 -24.18 -4.92
N GLY A 530 14.44 -25.01 -4.17
CA GLY A 530 15.70 -24.65 -3.53
C GLY A 530 15.54 -23.88 -2.22
N SER A 531 16.56 -23.09 -1.88
CA SER A 531 16.70 -22.46 -0.56
C SER A 531 16.89 -20.95 -0.57
N ARG A 532 16.70 -20.31 -1.72
CA ARG A 532 16.88 -18.87 -1.86
C ARG A 532 15.93 -18.08 -0.96
N HIS A 533 16.52 -17.34 -0.03
CA HIS A 533 15.80 -16.32 0.71
C HIS A 533 15.43 -15.13 -0.20
N THR A 534 14.12 -14.82 -0.26
CA THR A 534 13.48 -13.74 -1.04
C THR A 534 13.54 -13.89 -2.57
N MET A 535 12.58 -13.26 -3.26
CA MET A 535 12.57 -13.15 -4.71
C MET A 535 12.78 -11.72 -5.22
N TRP A 536 12.36 -10.70 -4.46
CA TRP A 536 12.17 -9.34 -4.96
C TRP A 536 13.42 -8.75 -5.62
N GLY A 537 14.60 -8.97 -5.03
CA GLY A 537 15.88 -8.45 -5.51
C GLY A 537 16.62 -9.38 -6.46
N ASN A 538 15.94 -10.27 -7.19
CA ASN A 538 16.60 -11.26 -8.04
C ASN A 538 15.95 -11.40 -9.42
N ASN A 539 16.75 -11.46 -10.49
CA ASN A 539 16.25 -11.61 -11.87
C ASN A 539 15.56 -12.95 -12.16
N LYS A 540 15.62 -13.92 -11.23
CA LYS A 540 14.83 -15.14 -11.30
C LYS A 540 13.33 -14.86 -11.41
N VAL A 541 12.85 -13.71 -10.92
CA VAL A 541 11.43 -13.35 -11.00
C VAL A 541 10.89 -13.33 -12.43
N TYR A 542 11.76 -13.07 -13.40
CA TYR A 542 11.40 -12.99 -14.81
C TYR A 542 11.55 -14.31 -15.56
N THR A 543 12.38 -15.24 -15.07
CA THR A 543 12.88 -16.35 -15.89
C THR A 543 12.79 -17.73 -15.25
N ASP A 544 12.69 -17.82 -13.93
CA ASP A 544 12.68 -19.12 -13.26
C ASP A 544 11.33 -19.82 -13.43
N THR A 545 11.39 -21.00 -14.05
CA THR A 545 10.27 -21.94 -14.20
C THR A 545 10.65 -23.33 -13.69
N THR A 546 11.65 -23.40 -12.81
CA THR A 546 12.22 -24.67 -12.34
C THR A 546 11.20 -25.48 -11.55
N GLY A 547 11.07 -26.77 -11.89
CA GLY A 547 10.04 -27.63 -11.30
C GLY A 547 8.63 -27.31 -11.82
N GLY A 548 8.51 -26.78 -13.03
CA GLY A 548 7.24 -26.61 -13.74
C GLY A 548 6.38 -25.43 -13.26
N VAL A 549 6.94 -24.55 -12.44
CA VAL A 549 6.26 -23.35 -11.94
C VAL A 549 6.19 -22.25 -13.03
N PRO A 550 5.15 -21.38 -13.03
CA PRO A 550 5.16 -20.17 -13.86
C PRO A 550 6.23 -19.20 -13.38
N THR A 551 6.60 -18.23 -14.23
CA THR A 551 7.45 -17.12 -13.77
C THR A 551 6.74 -16.33 -12.68
N ILE A 552 7.50 -15.83 -11.70
CA ILE A 552 6.96 -15.02 -10.61
C ILE A 552 6.31 -13.75 -11.16
N VAL A 553 6.92 -13.10 -12.17
CA VAL A 553 6.32 -11.93 -12.84
C VAL A 553 4.97 -12.27 -13.47
N GLY A 554 4.84 -13.45 -14.09
CA GLY A 554 3.58 -13.93 -14.64
C GLY A 554 2.53 -14.13 -13.55
N TRP A 555 2.91 -14.75 -12.44
CA TRP A 555 2.02 -14.99 -11.31
C TRP A 555 1.60 -13.70 -10.57
N VAL A 556 2.50 -12.73 -10.42
CA VAL A 556 2.21 -11.40 -9.85
C VAL A 556 1.29 -10.60 -10.76
N ASN A 557 1.50 -10.63 -12.08
CA ASN A 557 0.57 -10.00 -13.02
C ASN A 557 -0.81 -10.67 -12.97
N ALA A 558 -0.85 -12.01 -12.93
CA ALA A 558 -2.09 -12.75 -12.79
C ALA A 558 -2.87 -12.37 -11.51
N MET A 559 -2.16 -12.17 -10.39
CA MET A 559 -2.72 -11.66 -9.13
C MET A 559 -3.32 -10.27 -9.35
N ARG A 560 -2.55 -9.32 -9.86
CA ARG A 560 -2.97 -7.93 -10.05
C ARG A 560 -4.19 -7.81 -10.97
N ASP A 561 -4.18 -8.54 -12.07
CA ASP A 561 -5.25 -8.52 -13.07
C ASP A 561 -6.49 -9.31 -12.63
N GLY A 562 -6.40 -10.10 -11.55
CA GLY A 562 -7.49 -10.98 -11.11
C GLY A 562 -7.80 -12.09 -12.11
N SER A 563 -6.80 -12.52 -12.85
CA SER A 563 -6.96 -13.54 -13.90
C SER A 563 -7.14 -14.94 -13.31
N ALA A 564 -7.69 -15.85 -14.12
CA ALA A 564 -7.82 -17.26 -13.76
C ALA A 564 -6.46 -17.98 -13.57
N ASP A 565 -5.38 -17.40 -14.09
CA ASP A 565 -4.02 -17.95 -13.98
C ASP A 565 -3.40 -17.72 -12.59
N TRP A 566 -4.05 -16.93 -11.72
CA TRP A 566 -3.63 -16.76 -10.33
C TRP A 566 -4.05 -17.95 -9.47
N VAL A 567 -3.24 -19.00 -9.54
CA VAL A 567 -3.43 -20.28 -8.86
C VAL A 567 -2.40 -20.51 -7.77
N ASN A 568 -2.61 -21.52 -6.92
CA ASN A 568 -1.58 -21.99 -6.00
C ASN A 568 -0.47 -22.65 -6.81
N VAL A 569 0.78 -22.34 -6.48
CA VAL A 569 1.96 -22.84 -7.18
C VAL A 569 2.82 -23.62 -6.20
N GLU A 570 3.20 -24.83 -6.58
CA GLU A 570 4.15 -25.66 -5.85
C GLU A 570 5.04 -26.37 -6.87
N THR A 571 6.35 -26.22 -6.72
CA THR A 571 7.36 -26.87 -7.57
C THR A 571 7.28 -28.39 -7.49
N THR A 572 7.53 -29.06 -8.61
CA THR A 572 7.69 -30.53 -8.66
C THR A 572 9.08 -31.01 -8.24
N ASP A 573 10.05 -30.11 -8.05
CA ASP A 573 11.40 -30.45 -7.60
C ASP A 573 11.87 -29.51 -6.46
N PRO A 574 11.26 -29.59 -5.26
CA PRO A 574 11.52 -28.65 -4.16
C PRO A 574 12.98 -28.66 -3.69
N GLY A 575 13.65 -29.82 -3.75
CA GLY A 575 15.00 -30.00 -3.23
C GLY A 575 16.13 -29.53 -4.16
N LEU A 576 15.84 -29.13 -5.40
CA LEU A 576 16.88 -28.69 -6.34
C LEU A 576 17.43 -27.30 -5.95
N LEU A 577 18.73 -27.22 -5.66
CA LEU A 577 19.39 -25.93 -5.41
C LEU A 577 19.68 -25.20 -6.71
N LEU A 578 19.31 -23.93 -6.75
CA LEU A 578 19.59 -23.04 -7.86
C LEU A 578 20.91 -22.28 -7.66
N PRO A 579 21.50 -21.71 -8.74
CA PRO A 579 22.69 -20.88 -8.61
C PRO A 579 22.50 -19.73 -7.62
N GLY A 580 23.40 -19.68 -6.62
CA GLY A 580 23.39 -18.69 -5.55
C GLY A 580 22.61 -19.10 -4.30
N ASP A 581 21.86 -20.19 -4.33
CA ASP A 581 21.09 -20.65 -3.18
C ASP A 581 21.95 -20.81 -1.92
N PRO A 582 21.49 -20.29 -0.76
CA PRO A 582 22.12 -20.53 0.54
C PRO A 582 22.27 -22.03 0.81
N ARG A 583 23.49 -22.47 1.12
CA ARG A 583 23.81 -23.86 1.46
C ARG A 583 25.06 -23.94 2.33
N PRO A 584 25.21 -24.99 3.16
CA PRO A 584 26.44 -25.22 3.89
C PRO A 584 27.64 -25.45 2.95
N ASN A 585 28.82 -25.04 3.38
CA ASN A 585 30.08 -25.31 2.71
C ASN A 585 31.16 -25.73 3.73
N PRO A 586 31.61 -27.01 3.72
CA PRO A 586 31.23 -28.09 2.81
C PRO A 586 29.77 -28.50 2.95
N ALA A 587 29.23 -29.19 1.94
CA ALA A 587 27.86 -29.71 2.00
C ALA A 587 27.69 -30.66 3.21
N SER A 588 26.55 -30.55 3.88
CA SER A 588 26.20 -31.30 5.09
C SER A 588 24.70 -31.60 5.09
N PRO A 589 24.24 -32.78 5.54
CA PRO A 589 22.82 -33.13 5.57
C PRO A 589 21.95 -32.02 6.21
N PRO A 590 20.77 -31.72 5.64
CA PRO A 590 20.13 -32.40 4.50
C PRO A 590 20.65 -31.98 3.11
N TYR A 591 21.68 -31.13 3.04
CA TYR A 591 22.25 -30.64 1.79
C TYR A 591 23.35 -31.59 1.27
N THR A 592 23.19 -32.02 0.03
CA THR A 592 24.06 -32.98 -0.65
C THR A 592 25.11 -32.28 -1.51
N ALA A 593 26.21 -32.99 -1.82
CA ALA A 593 27.27 -32.47 -2.68
C ALA A 593 26.79 -32.24 -4.12
N GLU A 594 25.75 -32.97 -4.54
CA GLU A 594 25.10 -32.91 -5.84
C GLU A 594 24.23 -31.65 -6.02
N GLY A 595 24.17 -30.78 -5.01
CA GLY A 595 23.37 -29.55 -5.08
C GLY A 595 21.89 -29.81 -4.86
N ARG A 596 21.55 -30.76 -3.98
CA ARG A 596 20.16 -31.07 -3.62
C ARG A 596 19.95 -31.03 -2.11
N ILE A 597 18.73 -30.78 -1.70
CA ILE A 597 18.24 -30.93 -0.33
C ILE A 597 17.41 -32.21 -0.30
N VAL A 598 17.77 -33.13 0.59
CA VAL A 598 17.09 -34.42 0.76
C VAL A 598 16.69 -34.54 2.22
N CYS A 599 15.39 -34.37 2.48
CA CYS A 599 14.81 -34.64 3.78
C CYS A 599 14.57 -36.15 3.89
N GLU A 600 14.99 -36.75 5.00
CA GLU A 600 14.66 -38.14 5.29
C GLU A 600 13.16 -38.24 5.52
N GLU A 601 12.48 -39.20 4.87
CA GLU A 601 11.12 -39.55 5.30
C GLU A 601 11.21 -40.10 6.72
N PRO A 602 10.29 -39.75 7.64
CA PRO A 602 10.31 -40.31 8.98
C PRO A 602 10.27 -41.83 8.86
N GLY A 603 11.38 -42.49 9.19
CA GLY A 603 11.46 -43.94 9.16
C GLY A 603 10.45 -44.52 10.13
N ASP A 604 9.71 -45.53 9.67
CA ASP A 604 9.00 -46.48 10.52
C ASP A 604 10.03 -47.17 11.44
N GLU A 605 10.38 -46.56 12.58
CA GLU A 605 11.08 -47.21 13.70
C GLU A 605 10.09 -47.81 14.71
#